data_AF-A0A2Z2NRR2-F1
#
_entry.id   AF-A0A2Z2NRR2-F1
#
_cell.length_a   1.000
_cell.length_b   1.000
_cell.length_c   1.000
_cell.angle_alpha   90.00
_cell.angle_beta   90.00
_cell.angle_gamma   90.00
#
_symmetry.space_group_name_H-M   'P 1'
#
loop_
_entity.id
_entity.type
_entity.pdbx_description
1 polymer ?
#
loop_
_entity_poly.entity_id
_entity_poly.type
_entity_poly.pdbx_seq_one_letter_code
_entity_poly.pdbx_strand_id
1 'polypeptide(L)'
;MTRKHRFWLDRYFWLAAVAAPLCWLLLTQLDVPLRQTALPLMTLLQIVIVSPVLEEIVFRGGLQAWLLTRISMRHTWLQISLANVLASSVFAAMHLLNQPPLWAALVILPSLVFGWAWERHQTLLSPIALHILYNAGFIWLFG
;
A
#
# COMPACT_ATOMS: atom_id res chain seq x y z
N MET A 1 -6.24 -26.94 1.91
CA MET A 1 -5.44 -26.65 0.69
C MET A 1 -6.09 -25.46 -0.02
N THR A 2 -5.60 -24.25 0.22
CA THR A 2 -6.18 -23.01 -0.32
C THR A 2 -5.76 -22.84 -1.79
N ARG A 3 -6.74 -22.66 -2.67
CA ARG A 3 -6.52 -22.38 -4.09
C ARG A 3 -5.64 -21.13 -4.20
N LYS A 4 -4.43 -21.23 -4.78
CA LYS A 4 -3.61 -20.05 -5.10
C LYS A 4 -4.41 -19.19 -6.09
N HIS A 5 -5.14 -18.21 -5.58
CA HIS A 5 -5.88 -17.28 -6.42
C HIS A 5 -4.87 -16.41 -7.16
N ARG A 6 -4.85 -16.54 -8.48
CA ARG A 6 -4.10 -15.64 -9.35
C ARG A 6 -4.70 -14.24 -9.19
N PHE A 7 -4.01 -13.35 -8.50
CA PHE A 7 -4.54 -12.03 -8.15
C PHE A 7 -4.95 -11.21 -9.37
N TRP A 8 -4.26 -11.38 -10.51
CA TRP A 8 -4.58 -10.70 -11.77
C TRP A 8 -5.90 -11.14 -12.41
N LEU A 9 -6.52 -12.23 -11.95
CA LEU A 9 -7.87 -12.64 -12.36
C LEU A 9 -8.95 -12.14 -11.38
N ASP A 10 -8.56 -11.48 -10.30
CA ASP A 10 -9.48 -11.00 -9.28
C ASP A 10 -10.00 -9.59 -9.61
N ARG A 11 -11.31 -9.45 -9.78
CA ARG A 11 -11.93 -8.14 -10.05
C ARG A 11 -11.67 -7.12 -8.94
N TYR A 12 -11.57 -7.55 -7.69
CA TYR A 12 -11.35 -6.63 -6.58
C TYR A 12 -9.90 -6.12 -6.55
N PHE A 13 -8.94 -6.91 -7.05
CA PHE A 13 -7.59 -6.43 -7.28
C PHE A 13 -7.57 -5.28 -8.29
N TRP A 14 -8.31 -5.43 -9.39
CA TRP A 14 -8.42 -4.36 -10.40
C TRP A 14 -9.20 -3.14 -9.91
N LEU A 15 -10.23 -3.33 -9.08
CA LEU A 15 -10.91 -2.21 -8.40
C LEU A 15 -9.93 -1.44 -7.49
N ALA A 16 -9.09 -2.15 -6.73
CA ALA A 16 -8.04 -1.53 -5.94
C ALA A 16 -7.01 -0.81 -6.84
N ALA A 17 -6.62 -1.39 -7.98
CA ALA A 17 -5.72 -0.72 -8.92
C ALA A 17 -6.34 0.56 -9.51
N VAL A 18 -7.63 0.55 -9.84
CA VAL A 18 -8.38 1.74 -10.33
C VAL A 18 -8.58 2.79 -9.25
N ALA A 19 -8.57 2.43 -7.96
CA ALA A 19 -8.61 3.41 -6.89
C ALA A 19 -7.34 4.30 -6.88
N ALA A 20 -6.21 3.85 -7.42
CA ALA A 20 -4.98 4.66 -7.51
C ALA A 20 -5.18 5.95 -8.34
N PRO A 21 -5.60 5.89 -9.63
CA PRO A 21 -5.85 7.11 -10.40
C PRO A 21 -6.99 7.96 -9.83
N LEU A 22 -7.97 7.37 -9.15
CA LEU A 22 -9.00 8.14 -8.45
C LEU A 22 -8.41 8.94 -7.27
N CYS A 23 -7.48 8.36 -6.51
CA CYS A 23 -6.76 9.08 -5.47
C CYS A 23 -5.92 10.22 -6.05
N TRP A 24 -5.20 10.00 -7.15
CA TRP A 24 -4.42 11.07 -7.78
C TRP A 24 -5.31 12.18 -8.31
N LEU A 25 -6.44 11.84 -8.95
CA LEU A 25 -7.43 12.83 -9.39
C LEU A 25 -7.97 13.63 -8.20
N LEU A 26 -8.27 12.99 -7.08
CA LEU A 26 -8.70 13.69 -5.87
C LEU A 26 -7.61 14.68 -5.39
N LEU A 27 -6.35 14.26 -5.33
CA LEU A 27 -5.25 15.14 -4.94
C LEU A 27 -5.07 16.33 -5.89
N THR A 28 -5.28 16.15 -7.20
CA THR A 28 -5.26 17.29 -8.13
C THR A 28 -6.44 18.23 -7.92
N GLN A 29 -7.64 17.73 -7.59
CA GLN A 29 -8.79 18.57 -7.24
C GLN A 29 -8.64 19.29 -5.89
N LEU A 30 -7.73 18.81 -5.03
CA LEU A 30 -7.35 19.45 -3.76
C LEU A 30 -6.14 20.38 -3.92
N ASP A 31 -5.79 20.75 -5.15
CA ASP A 31 -4.69 21.67 -5.48
C ASP A 31 -3.32 21.23 -4.90
N VAL A 32 -3.09 19.93 -4.75
CA VAL A 32 -1.75 19.41 -4.43
C VAL A 32 -0.82 19.74 -5.61
N PRO A 33 0.30 20.45 -5.38
CA PRO A 33 1.16 20.90 -6.47
C PRO A 33 1.65 19.76 -7.35
N LEU A 34 1.52 19.94 -8.67
CA LEU A 34 2.12 19.02 -9.62
C LEU A 34 3.64 19.21 -9.67
N ARG A 35 4.34 18.09 -9.77
CA ARG A 35 5.78 18.01 -9.95
C ARG A 35 6.19 18.65 -11.27
N GLN A 36 7.25 19.47 -11.21
CA GLN A 36 7.72 20.25 -12.36
C GLN A 36 9.08 19.79 -12.89
N THR A 37 9.81 18.98 -12.14
CA THR A 37 11.21 18.61 -12.43
C THR A 37 11.41 17.11 -12.49
N ALA A 38 12.31 16.66 -13.36
CA ALA A 38 12.71 15.25 -13.40
C ALA A 38 13.50 14.86 -12.13
N LEU A 39 13.33 13.61 -11.70
CA LEU A 39 14.01 13.00 -10.57
C LEU A 39 15.10 12.12 -11.15
N PRO A 40 16.24 11.98 -10.45
CA PRO A 40 17.25 11.02 -10.84
C PRO A 40 16.66 9.61 -10.95
N LEU A 41 17.08 8.84 -11.95
CA LEU A 41 16.59 7.47 -12.17
C LEU A 41 16.76 6.60 -10.92
N MET A 42 17.88 6.75 -10.20
CA MET A 42 18.13 5.99 -8.97
C MET A 42 17.12 6.31 -7.87
N THR A 43 16.74 7.59 -7.70
CA THR A 43 15.69 8.00 -6.77
C THR A 43 14.34 7.41 -7.16
N LEU A 44 14.02 7.41 -8.45
CA LEU A 44 12.80 6.80 -8.94
C LEU A 44 12.76 5.30 -8.67
N LEU A 45 13.82 4.56 -8.97
CA LEU A 45 13.90 3.12 -8.71
C LEU A 45 13.81 2.82 -7.20
N GLN A 46 14.48 3.63 -6.38
CA GLN A 46 14.44 3.48 -4.93
C GLN A 46 13.02 3.63 -4.40
N ILE A 47 12.33 4.72 -4.75
CA ILE A 47 11.01 5.03 -4.19
C ILE A 47 9.92 4.18 -4.83
N VAL A 48 9.97 3.91 -6.12
CA VAL A 48 8.87 3.22 -6.83
C VAL A 48 8.99 1.71 -6.77
N ILE A 49 10.19 1.15 -6.63
CA ILE A 49 10.40 -0.31 -6.70
C ILE A 49 11.00 -0.84 -5.40
N VAL A 50 12.21 -0.37 -5.05
CA VAL A 50 13.00 -0.98 -3.96
C VAL A 50 12.29 -0.82 -2.61
N SER A 51 11.90 0.41 -2.26
CA SER A 51 11.23 0.70 -1.00
C SER A 51 9.88 -0.05 -0.88
N PRO A 52 8.95 0.01 -1.85
CA PRO A 52 7.70 -0.76 -1.79
C PRO A 52 7.90 -2.26 -1.63
N VAL A 53 8.88 -2.86 -2.31
CA VAL A 53 9.19 -4.29 -2.15
C VAL A 53 9.64 -4.61 -0.73
N LEU A 54 10.59 -3.83 -0.20
CA LEU A 54 11.11 -4.03 1.16
C LEU A 54 10.03 -3.78 2.21
N GLU A 55 9.22 -2.74 2.03
CA GLU A 55 8.12 -2.39 2.91
C GLU A 55 7.07 -3.51 2.94
N GLU A 56 6.62 -4.02 1.80
CA GLU A 56 5.63 -5.11 1.82
C GLU A 56 6.19 -6.42 2.39
N ILE A 57 7.49 -6.69 2.23
CA ILE A 57 8.16 -7.82 2.92
C ILE A 57 8.09 -7.64 4.44
N VAL A 58 8.47 -6.46 4.95
CA VAL A 58 8.52 -6.19 6.39
C VAL A 58 7.11 -6.14 6.99
N PHE A 59 6.20 -5.38 6.39
CA PHE A 59 4.90 -5.09 6.98
C PHE A 59 3.87 -6.19 6.72
N ARG A 60 3.84 -6.81 5.53
CA ARG A 60 2.89 -7.90 5.24
C ARG A 60 3.48 -9.26 5.56
N GLY A 61 4.64 -9.56 4.99
CA GLY A 61 5.34 -10.82 5.18
C GLY A 61 5.82 -11.02 6.62
N GLY A 62 6.19 -9.94 7.30
CA GLY A 62 6.62 -9.93 8.70
C GLY A 62 5.49 -9.61 9.67
N LEU A 63 5.21 -8.31 9.87
CA LEU A 63 4.37 -7.83 10.98
C LEU A 63 2.93 -8.34 10.89
N GLN A 64 2.23 -8.13 9.77
CA GLN A 64 0.83 -8.54 9.61
C GLN A 64 0.69 -10.06 9.66
N ALA A 65 1.60 -10.80 9.02
CA ALA A 65 1.65 -12.25 9.10
C ALA A 65 1.84 -12.75 10.54
N TRP A 66 2.76 -12.14 11.29
CA TRP A 66 2.98 -12.47 12.69
C TRP A 66 1.74 -12.16 13.54
N LEU A 67 1.09 -11.01 13.34
CA LEU A 67 -0.13 -10.63 14.05
C LEU A 67 -1.27 -11.65 13.81
N LEU A 68 -1.46 -12.12 12.57
CA LEU A 68 -2.48 -13.13 12.23
C LEU A 68 -2.26 -14.51 12.87
N THR A 69 -1.11 -14.77 13.49
CA THR A 69 -0.92 -15.96 14.33
C THR A 69 -1.77 -15.92 15.60
N ARG A 70 -2.26 -14.74 16.00
CA ARG A 70 -3.13 -14.53 17.17
C ARG A 70 -4.60 -14.54 16.73
N ILE A 71 -5.43 -15.37 17.38
CA ILE A 71 -6.86 -15.52 17.02
C ILE A 71 -7.62 -14.19 17.09
N SER A 72 -7.36 -13.37 18.11
CA SER A 72 -7.99 -12.05 18.27
C SER A 72 -7.68 -11.08 17.12
N MET A 73 -6.52 -11.22 16.47
CA MET A 73 -6.09 -10.36 15.37
C MET A 73 -6.71 -10.74 14.02
N ARG A 74 -7.38 -11.90 13.95
CA ARG A 74 -8.10 -12.37 12.75
C ARG A 74 -9.50 -11.77 12.64
N HIS A 75 -9.97 -11.04 13.65
CA HIS A 75 -11.27 -10.38 13.58
C HIS A 75 -11.27 -9.40 12.40
N THR A 76 -12.29 -9.50 11.54
CA THR A 76 -12.41 -8.69 10.33
C THR A 76 -13.67 -7.84 10.36
N TRP A 77 -13.56 -6.61 9.85
CA TRP A 77 -14.69 -5.74 9.55
C TRP A 77 -14.54 -5.24 8.13
N LEU A 78 -15.58 -5.40 7.29
CA LEU A 78 -15.53 -5.11 5.85
C LEU A 78 -14.30 -5.74 5.14
N GLN A 79 -13.94 -6.98 5.50
CA GLN A 79 -12.75 -7.70 5.01
C GLN A 79 -11.38 -7.10 5.41
N ILE A 80 -11.35 -6.11 6.30
CA ILE A 80 -10.12 -5.58 6.89
C ILE A 80 -9.92 -6.23 8.26
N SER A 81 -8.81 -6.95 8.44
CA SER A 81 -8.46 -7.56 9.71
C SER A 81 -7.88 -6.56 10.71
N LEU A 82 -7.99 -6.86 12.01
CA LEU A 82 -7.30 -6.09 13.04
C LEU A 82 -5.77 -6.14 12.86
N ALA A 83 -5.22 -7.25 12.39
CA ALA A 83 -3.81 -7.35 12.03
C ALA A 83 -3.41 -6.33 10.95
N ASN A 84 -4.23 -6.18 9.92
CA ASN A 84 -4.01 -5.21 8.85
C ASN A 84 -4.10 -3.77 9.37
N VAL A 85 -5.10 -3.46 10.21
CA VAL A 85 -5.22 -2.14 10.84
C VAL A 85 -3.96 -1.80 11.63
N LEU A 86 -3.50 -2.70 12.50
CA LEU A 86 -2.31 -2.45 13.31
C LEU A 86 -1.04 -2.34 12.46
N ALA A 87 -0.84 -3.23 11.50
CA ALA A 87 0.31 -3.16 10.60
C ALA A 87 0.33 -1.85 9.79
N SER A 88 -0.84 -1.42 9.31
CA SER A 88 -1.00 -0.17 8.56
C SER A 88 -0.77 1.07 9.44
N SER A 89 -1.20 1.04 10.71
CA SER A 89 -0.91 2.11 11.67
C SER A 89 0.58 2.23 11.98
N VAL A 90 1.28 1.11 12.16
CA VAL A 90 2.74 1.13 12.38
C VAL A 90 3.47 1.61 11.11
N PHE A 91 3.03 1.16 9.94
CA PHE A 91 3.57 1.61 8.65
C PHE A 91 3.44 3.13 8.48
N ALA A 92 2.26 3.67 8.76
CA ALA A 92 2.02 5.11 8.72
C ALA A 92 2.84 5.88 9.77
N ALA A 93 2.98 5.34 10.99
CA ALA A 93 3.80 5.96 12.03
C ALA A 93 5.29 6.07 11.61
N MET A 94 5.82 5.06 10.90
CA MET A 94 7.19 5.12 10.37
C MET A 94 7.38 6.24 9.32
N HIS A 95 6.32 6.64 8.62
CA HIS A 95 6.38 7.76 7.68
C HIS A 95 6.57 9.11 8.36
N LEU A 96 6.23 9.25 9.65
CA LEU A 96 6.46 10.49 10.42
C LEU A 96 7.94 10.86 10.52
N LEU A 97 8.86 9.91 10.29
CA LEU A 97 10.30 10.18 10.28
C LEU A 97 10.71 11.10 9.13
N ASN A 98 9.97 11.08 8.02
CA ASN A 98 10.33 11.79 6.79
C ASN A 98 9.17 12.60 6.18
N GLN A 99 7.97 12.53 6.74
CA GLN A 99 6.76 13.15 6.17
C GLN A 99 5.98 13.94 7.22
N PRO A 100 5.30 15.04 6.82
CA PRO A 100 4.37 15.75 7.69
C PRO A 100 3.24 14.83 8.20
N PRO A 101 2.67 15.11 9.39
CA PRO A 101 1.66 14.25 10.00
C PRO A 101 0.46 13.92 9.13
N LEU A 102 -0.04 14.89 8.34
CA LEU A 102 -1.16 14.67 7.43
C LEU A 102 -0.83 13.63 6.35
N TRP A 103 0.35 13.75 5.71
CA TRP A 103 0.79 12.79 4.70
C TRP A 103 1.00 11.40 5.28
N ALA A 104 1.64 11.31 6.45
CA ALA A 104 1.81 10.04 7.16
C ALA A 104 0.46 9.38 7.49
N ALA A 105 -0.54 10.16 7.93
CA ALA A 105 -1.88 9.65 8.21
C ALA A 105 -2.60 9.17 6.94
N LEU A 106 -2.49 9.89 5.82
CA LEU A 106 -3.11 9.50 4.55
C LEU A 106 -2.57 8.18 3.99
N VAL A 107 -1.32 7.83 4.29
CA VAL A 107 -0.69 6.56 3.91
C VAL A 107 -1.39 5.34 4.54
N ILE A 108 -2.17 5.50 5.61
CA ILE A 108 -2.99 4.41 6.18
C ILE A 108 -3.94 3.85 5.12
N LEU A 109 -4.57 4.70 4.31
CA LEU A 109 -5.60 4.29 3.35
C LEU A 109 -5.07 3.29 2.30
N PRO A 110 -4.01 3.58 1.51
CA PRO A 110 -3.44 2.61 0.60
C PRO A 110 -2.82 1.40 1.33
N SER A 111 -2.24 1.60 2.52
CA SER A 111 -1.65 0.50 3.31
C SER A 111 -2.70 -0.56 3.70
N LEU A 112 -3.91 -0.13 4.07
CA LEU A 112 -5.03 -1.04 4.33
C LEU A 112 -5.42 -1.85 3.09
N VAL A 113 -5.40 -1.23 1.90
CA VAL A 113 -5.67 -1.92 0.63
C VAL A 113 -4.59 -2.97 0.34
N PHE A 114 -3.32 -2.65 0.57
CA PHE A 114 -2.22 -3.60 0.37
C PHE A 114 -2.33 -4.78 1.34
N GLY A 115 -2.59 -4.50 2.63
CA GLY A 115 -2.79 -5.56 3.62
C GLY A 115 -3.99 -6.45 3.33
N TRP A 116 -5.08 -5.90 2.79
CA TRP A 116 -6.22 -6.68 2.31
C TRP A 116 -5.85 -7.55 1.11
N ALA A 117 -5.11 -7.00 0.14
CA ALA A 117 -4.71 -7.71 -1.06
C ALA A 117 -3.75 -8.87 -0.73
N TRP A 118 -2.87 -8.68 0.25
CA TRP A 118 -2.03 -9.73 0.79
C TRP A 118 -2.84 -10.86 1.45
N GLU A 119 -3.77 -10.53 2.36
CA GLU A 119 -4.62 -11.52 3.01
C GLU A 119 -5.51 -12.27 2.02
N ARG A 120 -6.03 -11.59 1.01
CA ARG A 120 -6.91 -12.16 0.00
C ARG A 120 -6.18 -13.14 -0.92
N HIS A 121 -4.99 -12.78 -1.38
CA HIS A 121 -4.28 -13.55 -2.40
C HIS A 121 -3.16 -14.44 -1.84
N GLN A 122 -2.80 -14.27 -0.56
CA GLN A 122 -1.76 -15.04 0.14
C GLN A 122 -0.43 -15.05 -0.63
N THR A 123 -0.08 -13.92 -1.24
CA THR A 123 1.17 -13.69 -1.97
C THR A 123 1.59 -12.24 -1.80
N LEU A 124 2.90 -11.98 -1.70
CA LEU A 124 3.46 -10.62 -1.67
C LEU A 124 3.38 -9.93 -3.03
N LEU A 125 3.22 -10.66 -4.14
CA LEU A 125 3.16 -10.05 -5.47
C LEU A 125 1.96 -9.11 -5.63
N SER A 126 0.83 -9.44 -5.01
CA SER A 126 -0.38 -8.61 -5.09
C SER A 126 -0.22 -7.26 -4.40
N PRO A 127 0.15 -7.16 -3.12
CA PRO A 127 0.35 -5.86 -2.49
C PRO A 127 1.53 -5.10 -3.11
N ILE A 128 2.63 -5.77 -3.49
CA ILE A 128 3.77 -5.12 -4.15
C ILE A 128 3.33 -4.45 -5.45
N ALA A 129 2.56 -5.15 -6.30
CA ALA A 129 2.09 -4.56 -7.56
C ALA A 129 1.20 -3.33 -7.33
N LEU A 130 0.29 -3.36 -6.34
CA LEU A 130 -0.53 -2.21 -5.99
C LEU A 130 0.33 -1.08 -5.43
N HIS A 131 1.26 -1.38 -4.52
CA HIS A 131 2.11 -0.37 -3.91
C HIS A 131 2.99 0.33 -4.96
N ILE A 132 3.63 -0.42 -5.85
CA ILE A 132 4.38 0.13 -6.98
C ILE A 132 3.49 1.02 -7.84
N LEU A 133 2.27 0.59 -8.19
CA LEU A 133 1.34 1.39 -8.99
C LEU A 133 1.00 2.72 -8.30
N TYR A 134 0.57 2.66 -7.04
CA TYR A 134 0.19 3.83 -6.25
C TYR A 134 1.36 4.82 -6.13
N ASN A 135 2.55 4.31 -5.80
CA ASN A 135 3.73 5.14 -5.60
C ASN A 135 4.27 5.70 -6.92
N ALA A 136 4.22 4.92 -8.01
CA ALA A 136 4.65 5.38 -9.33
C ALA A 136 3.84 6.59 -9.79
N GLY A 137 2.51 6.53 -9.73
CA GLY A 137 1.68 7.67 -10.14
C GLY A 137 1.77 8.83 -9.17
N PHE A 138 1.86 8.58 -7.86
CA PHE A 138 2.06 9.65 -6.88
C PHE A 138 3.38 10.39 -7.10
N ILE A 139 4.50 9.68 -7.23
CA ILE A 139 5.83 10.29 -7.45
C ILE A 139 5.95 10.92 -8.84
N TRP A 140 5.27 10.37 -9.84
CA TRP A 140 5.21 10.98 -11.16
C TRP A 140 4.50 12.33 -11.14
N LEU A 141 3.37 12.42 -10.42
CA LEU A 141 2.52 13.61 -10.43
C LEU A 141 2.86 14.65 -9.36
N PHE A 142 3.29 14.24 -8.17
CA PHE A 142 3.38 15.09 -6.97
C PHE A 142 4.72 15.04 -6.24
N GLY A 143 5.62 14.12 -6.63
CA GLY A 143 6.90 13.88 -5.94
C GLY A 143 8.04 14.82 -6.31
#